data_AF-A0A2T3G090-F1
#
_entry.id   AF-A0A2T3G090-F1
#
_cell.length_a   1.000
_cell.length_b   1.000
_cell.length_c   1.000
_cell.angle_alpha   90.00
_cell.angle_beta   90.00
_cell.angle_gamma   90.00
#
_symmetry.space_group_name_H-M   'P 1'
#
loop_
_entity.id
_entity.type
_entity.pdbx_description
1 polymer ?
#
loop_
_entity_poly.entity_id
_entity_poly.type
_entity_poly.pdbx_seq_one_letter_code
_entity_poly.pdbx_strand_id
1 'polypeptide(L)'
;MYNHFRSKDEIVKAMYDYLRTQAKEKLKITDLDYGKLVKDKSLEKVLKLAVHNYCKMSTQSDLFSFYKIIYSTRSTNCMAAQIMCEETEKMLLATKNLFYALQVHQKIFVKDIDQAAISFTMTIHSLIDYQLDRKSAGNKFNEDILDNYICWFSTEFGGKDEENID
;
A
#
# COMPACT_ATOMS: atom_id res chain seq x y z
N MET A 1 -24.42 21.00 10.50
CA MET A 1 -22.99 20.75 10.21
C MET A 1 -22.09 21.40 11.25
N TYR A 2 -22.12 22.73 11.44
CA TYR A 2 -21.30 23.42 12.45
C TYR A 2 -21.64 23.11 13.93
N ASN A 3 -22.79 22.49 14.21
CA ASN A 3 -23.12 22.00 15.55
C ASN A 3 -22.38 20.69 15.91
N HIS A 4 -21.80 19.99 14.94
CA HIS A 4 -21.08 18.72 15.13
C HIS A 4 -19.59 18.81 14.76
N PHE A 5 -19.19 19.79 13.94
CA PHE A 5 -17.81 19.98 13.51
C PHE A 5 -17.43 21.46 13.61
N ARG A 6 -16.26 21.74 14.17
CA ARG A 6 -15.73 23.09 14.42
C ARG A 6 -15.10 23.72 13.18
N SER A 7 -14.71 22.92 12.18
CA SER A 7 -14.13 23.41 10.93
C SER A 7 -14.37 22.48 9.75
N LYS A 8 -14.08 22.98 8.53
CA LYS A 8 -14.05 22.16 7.31
C LYS A 8 -13.00 21.06 7.40
N ASP A 9 -11.85 21.33 8.01
CA ASP A 9 -10.78 20.35 8.17
C ASP A 9 -11.19 19.20 9.09
N GLU A 10 -11.97 19.49 10.14
CA GLU A 10 -12.53 18.45 11.02
C GLU A 10 -13.51 17.54 10.27
N ILE A 11 -14.32 18.11 9.36
CA ILE A 11 -15.19 17.33 8.48
C ILE A 11 -14.36 16.43 7.56
N VAL A 12 -13.33 16.98 6.90
CA VAL A 12 -12.46 16.23 5.99
C VAL A 12 -11.77 15.07 6.73
N LYS A 13 -11.27 15.32 7.94
CA LYS A 13 -10.64 14.30 8.78
C LYS A 13 -11.63 13.21 9.21
N ALA A 14 -12.81 13.59 9.70
CA ALA A 14 -13.83 12.64 10.11
C ALA A 14 -14.35 11.79 8.93
N MET A 15 -14.49 12.39 7.75
CA MET A 15 -14.83 11.67 6.51
C MET A 15 -13.75 10.65 6.13
N TYR A 16 -12.48 11.05 6.20
CA TYR A 16 -11.36 10.15 5.97
C TYR A 16 -11.40 8.95 6.92
N ASP A 17 -11.48 9.19 8.23
CA ASP A 17 -11.47 8.12 9.24
C ASP A 17 -12.65 7.15 9.04
N TYR A 18 -13.84 7.68 8.73
CA TYR A 18 -15.03 6.88 8.44
C TYR A 18 -14.86 6.01 7.18
N LEU A 19 -14.49 6.61 6.04
CA LEU A 19 -14.33 5.90 4.77
C LEU A 19 -13.22 4.85 4.86
N ARG A 20 -12.13 5.17 5.54
CA ARG A 20 -11.00 4.26 5.74
C ARG A 20 -11.39 3.06 6.59
N THR A 21 -12.17 3.27 7.66
CA THR A 21 -12.69 2.21 8.53
C THR A 21 -13.63 1.29 7.76
N GLN A 22 -14.59 1.85 7.02
CA GLN A 22 -15.48 1.05 6.17
C GLN A 22 -14.72 0.22 5.14
N ALA A 23 -13.68 0.78 4.52
CA ALA A 23 -12.91 0.05 3.52
C ALA A 23 -12.17 -1.16 4.11
N LYS A 24 -11.64 -1.02 5.34
CA LYS A 24 -11.02 -2.14 6.07
C LYS A 24 -12.04 -3.22 6.41
N GLU A 25 -13.19 -2.84 6.97
CA GLU A 25 -14.25 -3.76 7.38
C GLU A 25 -14.81 -4.56 6.19
N LYS A 26 -15.10 -3.89 5.06
CA LYS A 26 -15.59 -4.54 3.83
C LYS A 26 -14.64 -5.59 3.29
N LEU A 27 -13.33 -5.39 3.46
CA LEU A 27 -12.32 -6.33 2.97
C LEU A 27 -11.96 -7.41 3.98
N LYS A 28 -12.57 -7.41 5.19
CA LYS A 28 -12.22 -8.29 6.29
C LYS A 28 -10.71 -8.35 6.51
N ILE A 29 -10.04 -7.20 6.35
CA ILE A 29 -8.60 -7.09 6.64
C ILE A 29 -8.50 -7.10 8.16
N THR A 30 -8.47 -8.31 8.73
CA THR A 30 -8.11 -8.54 10.12
C THR A 30 -6.63 -8.26 10.30
N ASP A 31 -6.18 -8.05 11.55
CA ASP A 31 -4.76 -8.02 11.88
C ASP A 31 -4.09 -9.28 11.28
N LEU A 32 -3.34 -9.08 10.20
CA LEU A 32 -2.71 -10.15 9.46
C LEU A 32 -1.54 -10.67 10.29
N ASP A 33 -1.63 -11.91 10.73
CA ASP A 33 -0.50 -12.63 11.28
C ASP A 33 0.52 -12.88 10.15
N TYR A 34 1.46 -11.94 10.01
CA TYR A 34 2.47 -11.99 8.96
C TYR A 34 3.36 -13.23 9.08
N GLY A 35 3.58 -13.75 10.30
CA GLY A 35 4.32 -15.00 10.50
C GLY A 35 3.62 -16.18 9.85
N LYS A 36 2.31 -16.34 10.07
CA LYS A 36 1.50 -17.36 9.37
C LYS A 36 1.42 -17.12 7.86
N LEU A 37 1.31 -15.86 7.45
CA LEU A 37 1.20 -15.54 6.02
C LEU A 37 2.46 -15.95 5.24
N VAL A 38 3.63 -15.68 5.82
CA VAL A 38 4.93 -15.84 5.16
C VAL A 38 5.39 -17.30 5.14
N LYS A 39 5.09 -18.07 6.19
CA LYS A 39 5.66 -19.41 6.42
C LYS A 39 5.66 -20.33 5.18
N ASP A 40 4.53 -20.38 4.48
CA ASP A 40 4.30 -21.34 3.38
C ASP A 40 4.24 -20.67 1.99
N LYS A 41 4.83 -19.48 1.84
CA LYS A 41 4.79 -18.70 0.58
C LYS A 41 6.18 -18.19 0.19
N SER A 42 6.40 -18.07 -1.11
CA SER A 42 7.56 -17.35 -1.67
C SER A 42 7.49 -15.86 -1.37
N LEU A 43 8.63 -15.17 -1.45
CA LEU A 43 8.68 -13.71 -1.32
C LEU A 43 7.71 -13.03 -2.29
N GLU A 44 7.76 -13.43 -3.56
CA GLU A 44 6.92 -12.88 -4.62
C GLU A 44 5.42 -13.03 -4.30
N LYS A 45 5.01 -14.22 -3.87
CA LYS A 45 3.59 -14.51 -3.58
C LYS A 45 3.08 -13.70 -2.39
N VAL A 46 3.92 -13.50 -1.37
CA VAL A 46 3.58 -12.66 -0.22
C VAL A 46 3.44 -11.20 -0.65
N LEU A 47 4.42 -10.68 -1.40
CA LEU A 47 4.42 -9.28 -1.85
C LEU A 47 3.26 -8.98 -2.80
N LYS A 48 2.97 -9.85 -3.78
CA LYS A 48 1.80 -9.72 -4.66
C LYS A 48 0.51 -9.64 -3.88
N LEU A 49 0.31 -10.56 -2.92
CA LEU A 49 -0.89 -10.55 -2.08
C LEU A 49 -1.01 -9.25 -1.28
N ALA A 50 0.07 -8.78 -0.66
CA ALA A 50 0.07 -7.55 0.13
C ALA A 50 -0.27 -6.32 -0.74
N VAL A 51 0.39 -6.17 -1.89
CA VAL A 51 0.18 -5.05 -2.81
C VAL A 51 -1.21 -5.09 -3.43
N HIS A 52 -1.68 -6.24 -3.90
CA HIS A 52 -3.01 -6.36 -4.49
C HIS A 52 -4.12 -6.06 -3.48
N ASN A 53 -3.97 -6.52 -2.22
CA ASN A 53 -4.90 -6.18 -1.15
C ASN A 53 -4.92 -4.67 -0.87
N TYR A 54 -3.75 -4.02 -0.86
CA TYR A 54 -3.65 -2.57 -0.73
C TYR A 54 -4.35 -1.85 -1.89
N CYS A 55 -4.05 -2.23 -3.14
CA CYS A 55 -4.70 -1.65 -4.32
C CYS A 55 -6.23 -1.81 -4.27
N LYS A 56 -6.73 -3.00 -3.91
CA LYS A 56 -8.16 -3.27 -3.80
C LYS A 56 -8.85 -2.41 -2.73
N MET A 57 -8.17 -2.16 -1.62
CA MET A 57 -8.66 -1.27 -0.56
C MET A 57 -8.70 0.19 -1.02
N SER A 58 -7.62 0.67 -1.63
CA SER A 58 -7.48 2.06 -2.06
C SER A 58 -8.35 2.41 -3.28
N THR A 59 -8.81 1.40 -4.03
CA THR A 59 -9.70 1.57 -5.19
C THR A 59 -11.18 1.29 -4.91
N GLN A 60 -11.56 1.07 -3.65
CA GLN A 60 -12.99 1.03 -3.29
C GLN A 60 -13.66 2.39 -3.58
N SER A 61 -14.83 2.36 -4.21
CA SER A 61 -15.47 3.53 -4.87
C SER A 61 -15.45 4.82 -4.05
N ASP A 62 -15.82 4.72 -2.78
CA ASP A 62 -16.05 5.89 -1.93
C ASP A 62 -14.72 6.48 -1.42
N LEU A 63 -13.81 5.61 -0.97
CA LEU A 63 -12.47 6.00 -0.54
C LEU A 63 -11.64 6.52 -1.71
N PHE A 64 -11.77 5.89 -2.88
CA PHE A 64 -11.07 6.30 -4.09
C PHE A 64 -11.52 7.70 -4.56
N SER A 65 -12.82 7.96 -4.52
CA SER A 65 -13.37 9.29 -4.85
C SER A 65 -12.88 10.36 -3.86
N PHE A 66 -12.82 10.01 -2.57
CA PHE A 66 -12.24 10.88 -1.55
C PHE A 66 -10.76 11.17 -1.83
N TYR A 67 -9.96 10.15 -2.13
CA TYR A 67 -8.54 10.34 -2.45
C TYR A 67 -8.30 11.25 -3.65
N LYS A 68 -9.15 11.23 -4.68
CA LYS A 68 -9.01 12.18 -5.80
C LYS A 68 -9.09 13.64 -5.34
N ILE A 69 -9.98 13.95 -4.39
CA ILE A 69 -10.11 15.30 -3.82
C ILE A 69 -8.88 15.63 -2.98
N ILE A 70 -8.40 14.68 -2.17
CA ILE A 70 -7.19 14.88 -1.37
C ILE A 70 -5.97 15.13 -2.27
N TYR A 71 -5.77 14.33 -3.31
CA TYR A 71 -4.66 14.47 -4.25
C TYR A 71 -4.66 15.83 -4.96
N SER A 72 -5.83 16.35 -5.34
CA SER A 72 -5.93 17.65 -6.04
C SER A 72 -5.74 18.85 -5.10
N THR A 73 -5.95 18.68 -3.80
CA THR A 73 -5.91 19.77 -2.81
C THR A 73 -4.70 19.75 -1.88
N ARG A 74 -3.92 18.65 -1.83
CA ARG A 74 -2.78 18.48 -0.92
C ARG A 74 -1.69 19.54 -1.04
N SER A 75 -1.56 20.20 -2.19
CA SER A 75 -0.57 21.28 -2.39
C SER A 75 -0.96 22.61 -1.75
N THR A 76 -2.24 22.79 -1.38
CA THR A 76 -2.78 24.05 -0.86
C THR A 76 -3.61 23.90 0.42
N ASN A 77 -3.95 22.68 0.83
CA ASN A 77 -4.68 22.37 2.06
C ASN A 77 -3.84 21.48 2.98
N CYS A 78 -3.51 21.99 4.18
CA CYS A 78 -2.69 21.28 5.16
C CYS A 78 -3.33 19.98 5.67
N MET A 79 -4.65 19.94 5.86
CA MET A 79 -5.35 18.71 6.29
C MET A 79 -5.29 17.63 5.21
N ALA A 80 -5.44 18.01 3.94
CA ALA A 80 -5.28 17.09 2.82
C ALA A 80 -3.84 16.54 2.73
N ALA A 81 -2.83 17.39 2.92
CA ALA A 81 -1.44 16.96 3.01
C ALA A 81 -1.22 15.99 4.19
N GLN A 82 -1.76 16.31 5.37
CA GLN A 82 -1.66 15.47 6.57
C GLN A 82 -2.28 14.09 6.36
N ILE A 83 -3.45 14.01 5.71
CA ILE A 83 -4.09 12.72 5.37
C ILE A 83 -3.19 11.89 4.45
N MET A 84 -2.52 12.51 3.47
CA MET A 84 -1.56 11.79 2.62
C MET A 84 -0.37 11.26 3.42
N CYS A 85 0.20 12.07 4.33
CA CYS A 85 1.26 11.62 5.22
C CYS A 85 0.83 10.41 6.04
N GLU A 86 -0.36 10.47 6.66
CA GLU A 86 -0.87 9.35 7.46
C GLU A 86 -1.08 8.07 6.66
N GLU A 87 -1.56 8.15 5.42
CA GLU A 87 -1.71 6.96 4.56
C GLU A 87 -0.36 6.37 4.17
N THR A 88 0.62 7.22 3.81
CA THR A 88 1.98 6.76 3.51
C THR A 88 2.63 6.11 4.74
N GLU A 89 2.47 6.70 5.93
CA GLU A 89 2.98 6.16 7.18
C GLU A 89 2.33 4.80 7.53
N LYS A 90 1.01 4.66 7.34
CA LYS A 90 0.29 3.40 7.54
C LYS A 90 0.79 2.31 6.58
N MET A 91 0.99 2.65 5.31
CA MET A 91 1.54 1.71 4.32
C MET A 91 2.97 1.30 4.69
N LEU A 92 3.81 2.27 5.05
CA LEU A 92 5.20 2.03 5.41
C LEU A 92 5.32 1.12 6.64
N LEU A 93 4.54 1.38 7.69
CA LEU A 93 4.53 0.56 8.90
C LEU A 93 4.11 -0.89 8.59
N ALA A 94 3.07 -1.08 7.77
CA ALA A 94 2.63 -2.40 7.35
C ALA A 94 3.71 -3.14 6.55
N THR A 95 4.36 -2.45 5.61
CA THR A 95 5.46 -3.03 4.81
C THR A 95 6.65 -3.39 5.69
N LYS A 96 7.05 -2.54 6.64
CA LYS A 96 8.14 -2.85 7.57
C LYS A 96 7.85 -4.11 8.37
N ASN A 97 6.66 -4.21 8.95
CA ASN A 97 6.26 -5.40 9.71
C ASN A 97 6.28 -6.67 8.85
N LEU A 98 5.80 -6.58 7.60
CA LEU A 98 5.87 -7.67 6.63
C LEU A 98 7.32 -8.06 6.29
N PHE A 99 8.18 -7.07 6.07
CA PHE A 99 9.58 -7.26 5.72
C PHE A 99 10.38 -7.90 6.86
N TYR A 100 10.12 -7.50 8.11
CA TYR A 100 10.69 -8.19 9.27
C TYR A 100 10.23 -9.64 9.35
N ALA A 101 8.95 -9.93 9.10
CA ALA A 101 8.47 -11.32 9.07
C ALA A 101 9.16 -12.13 7.96
N LEU A 102 9.27 -11.55 6.75
CA LEU A 102 10.02 -12.16 5.63
C LEU A 102 11.48 -12.42 6.00
N GLN A 103 12.14 -11.51 6.71
CA GLN A 103 13.53 -11.67 7.13
C GLN A 103 13.70 -12.79 8.16
N VAL A 104 12.82 -12.85 9.17
CA VAL A 104 12.82 -13.92 10.19
C VAL A 104 12.62 -15.29 9.55
N HIS A 105 11.77 -15.38 8.52
CA HIS A 105 11.53 -16.60 7.75
C HIS A 105 12.53 -16.83 6.60
N GLN A 106 13.61 -16.05 6.52
CA GLN A 106 14.67 -16.18 5.51
C GLN A 106 14.15 -16.15 4.07
N LYS A 107 13.08 -15.36 3.82
CA LYS A 107 12.50 -15.16 2.48
C LYS A 107 13.08 -13.95 1.76
N ILE A 108 13.69 -13.02 2.49
CA ILE A 108 14.31 -11.81 1.95
C ILE A 108 15.72 -11.62 2.54
N PHE A 109 16.66 -11.22 1.70
CA PHE A 109 18.07 -11.04 2.04
C PHE A 109 18.52 -9.64 1.63
N VAL A 110 18.40 -8.71 2.58
CA VAL A 110 18.79 -7.31 2.41
C VAL A 110 19.67 -6.87 3.57
N LYS A 111 20.61 -5.95 3.28
CA LYS A 111 21.53 -5.41 4.30
C LYS A 111 20.79 -4.52 5.32
N ASP A 112 19.86 -3.71 4.83
CA ASP A 112 19.07 -2.78 5.63
C ASP A 112 17.59 -2.99 5.30
N ILE A 113 16.89 -3.68 6.20
CA ILE A 113 15.49 -4.08 6.02
C ILE A 113 14.55 -2.87 6.05
N ASP A 114 14.89 -1.84 6.82
CA ASP A 114 14.11 -0.60 6.92
C ASP A 114 14.19 0.19 5.62
N GLN A 115 15.40 0.36 5.06
CA GLN A 115 15.58 1.05 3.79
C GLN A 115 14.97 0.27 2.62
N ALA A 116 15.06 -1.06 2.64
CA ALA A 116 14.38 -1.90 1.66
C ALA A 116 12.86 -1.71 1.73
N ALA A 117 12.27 -1.70 2.93
CA ALA A 117 10.84 -1.47 3.11
C ALA A 117 10.39 -0.07 2.65
N ILE A 118 11.19 0.97 2.94
CA ILE A 118 10.94 2.35 2.47
C ILE A 118 10.98 2.40 0.94
N SER A 119 12.07 1.91 0.34
CA SER A 119 12.25 1.92 -1.12
C SER A 119 11.14 1.16 -1.84
N PHE A 120 10.79 -0.04 -1.35
CA PHE A 120 9.69 -0.83 -1.89
C PHE A 120 8.36 -0.09 -1.79
N THR A 121 8.04 0.44 -0.61
CA THR A 121 6.78 1.17 -0.36
C THR A 121 6.64 2.38 -1.29
N MET A 122 7.66 3.22 -1.37
CA MET A 122 7.63 4.43 -2.19
C MET A 122 7.55 4.12 -3.69
N THR A 123 8.19 3.02 -4.12
CA THR A 123 8.12 2.57 -5.51
C THR A 123 6.73 2.07 -5.86
N ILE A 124 6.13 1.17 -5.06
CA ILE A 124 4.76 0.71 -5.26
C ILE A 124 3.79 1.89 -5.28
N HIS A 125 3.92 2.82 -4.34
CA HIS A 125 3.07 4.01 -4.27
C HIS A 125 3.15 4.85 -5.56
N SER A 126 4.37 5.11 -6.04
CA SER A 126 4.61 5.86 -7.27
C SER A 126 4.09 5.13 -8.52
N LEU A 127 4.21 3.81 -8.57
CA LEU A 127 3.69 2.99 -9.67
C LEU A 127 2.16 3.00 -9.71
N ILE A 128 1.49 2.94 -8.56
CA ILE A 128 0.03 3.07 -8.47
C ILE A 128 -0.41 4.45 -8.97
N ASP A 129 0.23 5.52 -8.50
CA ASP A 129 -0.06 6.90 -8.94
C ASP A 129 0.11 7.02 -10.45
N TYR A 130 1.21 6.50 -10.99
CA TYR A 130 1.45 6.53 -12.43
C TYR A 130 0.40 5.75 -13.23
N GLN A 131 -0.03 4.57 -12.75
CA GLN A 131 -1.12 3.81 -13.39
C GLN A 131 -2.43 4.62 -13.39
N LEU A 132 -2.75 5.29 -12.29
CA LEU A 132 -3.94 6.14 -12.17
C LEU A 132 -3.89 7.33 -13.13
N ASP A 133 -2.74 7.99 -13.25
CA ASP A 133 -2.54 9.12 -14.16
C ASP A 133 -2.65 8.67 -15.62
N ARG A 134 -2.03 7.55 -15.98
CA ARG A 134 -2.13 6.97 -17.33
C ARG A 134 -3.57 6.64 -17.69
N LYS A 135 -4.30 5.99 -16.78
CA LYS A 135 -5.72 5.66 -16.95
C LYS A 135 -6.56 6.92 -17.11
N SER A 136 -6.33 7.94 -16.28
CA SER A 136 -7.08 9.21 -16.31
C SER A 136 -6.80 10.01 -17.59
N ALA A 137 -5.59 9.91 -18.14
CA ALA A 137 -5.20 10.51 -19.41
C ALA A 137 -5.64 9.71 -20.65
N GLY A 138 -6.27 8.55 -20.48
CA GLY A 138 -6.66 7.68 -21.61
C GLY A 138 -5.46 7.01 -22.31
N ASN A 139 -4.30 6.98 -21.66
CA ASN A 139 -3.10 6.38 -22.21
C ASN A 139 -3.12 4.85 -22.03
N LYS A 140 -2.63 4.10 -23.02
CA LYS A 140 -2.32 2.67 -22.84
C LYS A 140 -1.29 2.51 -21.72
N PHE A 141 -1.41 1.51 -20.86
CA PHE A 141 -0.39 1.25 -19.86
C PHE A 141 -0.24 -0.25 -19.66
N ASN A 142 0.93 -0.66 -19.14
CA ASN A 142 1.17 -2.03 -18.75
C ASN A 142 0.44 -2.29 -17.42
N GLU A 143 -0.63 -3.09 -17.46
CA GLU A 143 -1.39 -3.46 -16.27
C GLU A 143 -0.54 -4.28 -15.29
N ASP A 144 0.47 -4.99 -15.81
CA ASP A 144 1.37 -5.85 -15.04
C ASP A 144 2.58 -5.11 -14.46
N ILE A 145 2.67 -3.78 -14.55
CA ILE A 145 3.86 -3.04 -14.09
C ILE A 145 4.17 -3.29 -12.60
N LEU A 146 3.15 -3.42 -11.76
CA LEU A 146 3.31 -3.76 -10.34
C LEU A 146 3.84 -5.18 -10.18
N ASP A 147 3.25 -6.14 -10.88
CA ASP A 147 3.64 -7.54 -10.81
C ASP A 147 5.05 -7.76 -11.33
N ASN A 148 5.43 -7.06 -12.40
CA ASN A 148 6.78 -7.05 -12.96
C ASN A 148 7.81 -6.48 -11.97
N TYR A 149 7.47 -5.36 -11.31
CA TYR A 149 8.33 -4.80 -10.27
C TYR A 149 8.49 -5.75 -9.08
N ILE A 150 7.39 -6.38 -8.63
CA ILE A 150 7.43 -7.34 -7.51
C ILE A 150 8.25 -8.58 -7.88
N CYS A 151 8.08 -9.10 -9.10
CA CYS A 151 8.87 -10.21 -9.62
C CYS A 151 10.37 -9.86 -9.60
N TRP A 152 10.75 -8.73 -10.22
CA TRP A 152 12.14 -8.25 -10.21
C TRP A 152 12.69 -8.09 -8.78
N PHE A 153 11.94 -7.43 -7.90
CA PHE A 153 12.35 -7.22 -6.50
C PHE A 153 12.56 -8.55 -5.78
N SER A 154 11.69 -9.54 -6.06
CA SER A 154 11.77 -10.85 -5.43
C SER A 154 12.95 -11.66 -5.97
N THR A 155 13.30 -11.53 -7.25
CA THR A 155 14.52 -12.13 -7.82
C THR A 155 15.79 -11.50 -7.22
N GLU A 156 15.81 -10.18 -7.05
CA GLU A 156 16.98 -9.45 -6.57
C GLU A 156 17.27 -9.71 -5.08
N PHE A 157 16.21 -9.80 -4.27
CA PHE A 157 16.32 -9.84 -2.81
C PHE A 157 15.77 -11.12 -2.16
N GLY A 158 15.27 -12.07 -2.95
CA GLY A 158 14.74 -13.35 -2.46
C GLY A 158 15.82 -14.35 -2.08
N GLY A 159 15.39 -15.47 -1.48
CA GLY A 159 16.26 -16.60 -1.17
C GLY A 159 16.57 -17.45 -2.40
N LYS A 160 17.82 -17.94 -2.49
CA LYS A 160 18.29 -18.83 -3.58
C LYS A 160 17.65 -20.22 -3.59
N ASP A 161 16.81 -20.57 -2.62
CA ASP A 161 16.21 -21.90 -2.48
C ASP A 161 14.81 -22.03 -3.13
N GLU A 162 14.35 -21.04 -3.91
CA GLU A 162 13.08 -21.16 -4.64
C GLU A 162 13.18 -22.04 -5.91
N GLU A 163 14.37 -22.56 -6.25
CA GLU A 163 14.58 -23.49 -7.39
C GLU A 163 14.52 -24.99 -7.03
N ASN A 164 14.28 -25.40 -5.77
CA ASN A 164 14.27 -26.83 -5.41
C ASN A 164 13.09 -27.23 -4.50
N ILE A 165 11.87 -27.14 -5.02
CA ILE A 165 10.78 -28.02 -4.58
C ILE A 165 10.11 -28.56 -5.85
N ASP A 166 10.39 -29.84 -6.13
CA ASP A 166 9.92 -30.68 -7.26
C ASP A 166 8.45 -30.47 -7.67
#